data_AF-B6IIA6-F1
#
_entry.id   AF-B6IIA6-F1
#
_cell.length_a   1.000
_cell.length_b   1.000
_cell.length_c   1.000
_cell.angle_alpha   90.00
_cell.angle_beta   90.00
_cell.angle_gamma   90.00
#
_symmetry.space_group_name_H-M   'P 1'
#
loop_
_entity.id
_entity.type
_entity.pdbx_description
1 polymer ?
#
loop_
_entity_poly.entity_id
_entity_poly.type
_entity_poly.pdbx_seq_one_letter_code
_entity_poly.pdbx_strand_id
1 'polypeptide(L)'
;MRQDDDAESMTPEDENEGNLKMAVGATNTRKIMVYSRKVFSVVSCIFLAYALGNMTLFITPGVREFVQQYHFLVYLCTPLPLISKILISGIERLSHPPKLPLLYLVFILHLLAIFLSFTSLSLFFDTEIAYFSCFIIFMNLILLVFYTLQNSSVLSAPRMFLLLIVITSVNSVLLPTFLSIFVFPYIPVIVISLLVTFYINFNICHFTNSLSSRDWPIAAVWIFSRLPL
;
A
#
# COMPACT_ATOMS: atom_id res chain seq x y z
N MET A 1 -50.92 1.79 50.33
CA MET A 1 -49.78 1.09 49.73
C MET A 1 -49.25 1.97 48.61
N ARG A 2 -48.01 2.44 48.74
CA ARG A 2 -47.28 3.22 47.72
C ARG A 2 -46.86 2.28 46.58
N GLN A 3 -47.22 2.65 45.35
CA GLN A 3 -46.33 2.99 44.22
C GLN A 3 -44.98 2.26 44.16
N ASP A 4 -44.68 1.58 43.04
CA ASP A 4 -43.90 2.18 41.94
C ASP A 4 -43.86 1.25 40.71
N ASP A 5 -44.41 1.78 39.60
CA ASP A 5 -44.28 1.27 38.24
C ASP A 5 -42.98 1.84 37.65
N ASP A 6 -41.88 1.09 37.69
CA ASP A 6 -40.63 1.45 37.01
C ASP A 6 -40.69 1.03 35.53
N ALA A 7 -41.54 1.70 34.76
CA ALA A 7 -41.34 1.82 33.33
C ALA A 7 -40.35 2.95 33.11
N GLU A 8 -39.06 2.64 33.01
CA GLU A 8 -38.04 3.56 32.49
C GLU A 8 -38.49 4.05 31.11
N SER A 9 -39.14 5.22 31.07
CA SER A 9 -39.47 5.88 29.81
C SER A 9 -38.17 6.39 29.22
N MET A 10 -37.66 5.72 28.20
CA MET A 10 -36.66 6.31 27.32
C MET A 10 -37.18 7.67 26.86
N THR A 11 -36.47 8.73 27.24
CA THR A 11 -36.88 10.06 26.82
C THR A 11 -36.58 10.22 25.32
N PRO A 12 -37.36 11.02 24.58
CA PRO A 12 -37.09 11.30 23.17
C PRO A 12 -35.66 11.84 22.94
N GLU A 13 -35.04 12.43 23.96
CA GLU A 13 -33.67 12.94 23.95
C GLU A 13 -32.63 11.80 23.91
N ASP A 14 -32.85 10.69 24.62
CA ASP A 14 -31.96 9.52 24.62
C ASP A 14 -31.97 8.79 23.27
N GLU A 15 -33.15 8.67 22.64
CA GLU A 15 -33.28 8.12 21.29
C GLU A 15 -32.62 9.04 20.26
N ASN A 16 -32.76 10.36 20.41
CA ASN A 16 -32.13 11.32 19.52
C ASN A 16 -30.60 11.31 19.67
N GLU A 17 -30.08 11.20 20.90
CA GLU A 17 -28.64 11.14 21.16
C GLU A 17 -28.05 9.80 20.66
N GLY A 18 -28.77 8.69 20.82
CA GLY A 18 -28.44 7.39 20.24
C GLY A 18 -28.42 7.41 18.71
N ASN A 19 -29.44 8.01 18.10
CA ASN A 19 -29.53 8.19 16.64
C ASN A 19 -28.44 9.13 16.11
N LEU A 20 -28.08 10.19 16.85
CA LEU A 20 -26.99 11.09 16.51
C LEU A 20 -25.64 10.36 16.58
N LYS A 21 -25.38 9.60 17.65
CA LYS A 21 -24.16 8.79 17.80
C LYS A 21 -24.03 7.73 16.70
N MET A 22 -25.14 7.07 16.34
CA MET A 22 -25.17 6.12 15.21
C MET A 22 -24.94 6.81 13.85
N ALA A 23 -25.54 7.98 13.61
CA ALA A 23 -25.33 8.76 12.39
C ALA A 23 -23.88 9.30 12.27
N VAL A 24 -23.30 9.75 13.38
CA VAL A 24 -21.90 10.18 13.47
C VAL A 24 -20.95 8.98 13.26
N GLY A 25 -21.25 7.81 13.84
CA GLY A 25 -20.49 6.58 13.62
C GLY A 25 -20.54 6.09 12.16
N ALA A 26 -21.72 6.11 11.54
CA ALA A 26 -21.91 5.71 10.14
C ALA A 26 -21.19 6.68 9.16
N THR A 27 -21.27 7.99 9.42
CA THR A 27 -20.56 8.99 8.60
C THR A 27 -19.05 8.92 8.77
N ASN A 28 -18.54 8.63 9.97
CA ASN A 28 -17.11 8.40 10.20
C ASN A 28 -16.62 7.14 9.49
N THR A 29 -17.38 6.03 9.59
CA THR A 29 -17.09 4.76 8.90
C THR A 29 -17.03 4.95 7.38
N ARG A 30 -17.98 5.69 6.81
CA ARG A 30 -17.99 6.00 5.36
C ARG A 30 -16.77 6.81 4.93
N LYS A 31 -16.34 7.81 5.73
CA LYS A 31 -15.14 8.61 5.44
C LYS A 31 -13.88 7.75 5.43
N ILE A 32 -13.74 6.88 6.43
CA ILE A 32 -12.64 5.90 6.56
C ILE A 32 -12.59 4.99 5.33
N MET A 33 -13.72 4.39 4.94
CA MET A 33 -13.79 3.52 3.76
C MET A 33 -13.44 4.26 2.45
N VAL A 34 -13.90 5.51 2.27
CA VAL A 34 -13.54 6.32 1.09
C VAL A 34 -12.03 6.63 1.08
N TYR A 35 -11.48 7.00 2.23
CA TYR A 35 -10.06 7.30 2.39
C TYR A 35 -9.19 6.09 2.06
N SER A 36 -9.41 4.96 2.72
CA SER A 36 -8.60 3.75 2.54
C SER A 36 -8.67 3.25 1.10
N ARG A 37 -9.85 3.29 0.45
CA ARG A 37 -9.99 2.90 -0.97
C ARG A 37 -9.16 3.76 -1.91
N LYS A 38 -9.13 5.09 -1.70
CA LYS A 38 -8.31 5.99 -2.53
C LYS A 38 -6.83 5.68 -2.38
N VAL A 39 -6.36 5.50 -1.14
CA VAL A 39 -4.95 5.19 -0.88
C VAL A 39 -4.59 3.81 -1.45
N PHE A 40 -5.38 2.77 -1.20
CA PHE A 40 -5.15 1.43 -1.77
C PHE A 40 -5.15 1.46 -3.30
N SER A 41 -6.08 2.17 -3.92
CA SER A 41 -6.15 2.27 -5.38
C SER A 41 -4.89 2.93 -5.96
N VAL A 42 -4.45 4.07 -5.42
CA VAL A 42 -3.25 4.76 -5.91
C VAL A 42 -2.00 3.92 -5.70
N VAL A 43 -1.83 3.32 -4.51
CA VAL A 43 -0.70 2.45 -4.22
C VAL A 43 -0.71 1.23 -5.15
N SER A 44 -1.88 0.63 -5.42
CA SER A 44 -2.01 -0.50 -6.34
C SER A 44 -1.58 -0.14 -7.76
N CYS A 45 -1.96 1.04 -8.28
CA CYS A 45 -1.55 1.50 -9.60
C CYS A 45 -0.03 1.70 -9.71
N ILE A 46 0.62 2.16 -8.64
CA ILE A 46 2.08 2.30 -8.58
C ILE A 46 2.75 0.91 -8.70
N PHE A 47 2.28 -0.07 -7.93
CA PHE A 47 2.82 -1.44 -8.01
C PHE A 47 2.55 -2.11 -9.37
N LEU A 48 1.41 -1.84 -10.00
CA LEU A 48 1.15 -2.29 -11.36
C LEU A 48 2.13 -1.67 -12.36
N ALA A 49 2.37 -0.36 -12.27
CA ALA A 49 3.35 0.33 -13.12
C ALA A 49 4.76 -0.24 -12.92
N TYR A 50 5.15 -0.53 -11.68
CA TYR A 50 6.43 -1.18 -11.39
C TYR A 50 6.51 -2.60 -11.97
N ALA A 51 5.46 -3.40 -11.83
CA ALA A 51 5.42 -4.75 -12.39
C ALA A 51 5.58 -4.72 -13.92
N LEU A 52 4.81 -3.87 -14.62
CA LEU A 52 4.88 -3.74 -16.07
C LEU A 52 6.23 -3.20 -16.54
N GLY A 53 6.77 -2.17 -15.86
CA GLY A 53 8.06 -1.59 -16.20
C GLY A 53 9.21 -2.58 -16.01
N ASN A 54 9.25 -3.28 -14.88
CA ASN A 54 10.27 -4.29 -14.63
C ASN A 54 10.15 -5.48 -15.58
N MET A 55 8.93 -5.99 -15.83
CA MET A 55 8.71 -7.07 -16.78
C MET A 55 9.19 -6.68 -18.18
N THR A 56 8.84 -5.48 -18.66
CA THR A 56 9.24 -4.98 -19.98
C THR A 56 10.75 -4.92 -20.11
N LEU A 57 11.44 -4.35 -19.12
CA LEU A 57 12.91 -4.25 -19.12
C LEU A 57 13.57 -5.63 -18.97
N PHE A 58 12.95 -6.55 -18.24
CA PHE A 58 13.46 -7.91 -18.05
C PHE A 58 13.39 -8.74 -19.34
N ILE A 59 12.33 -8.61 -20.13
CA ILE A 59 12.15 -9.38 -21.39
C ILE A 59 12.83 -8.71 -22.60
N THR A 60 13.20 -7.43 -22.50
CA THR A 60 13.83 -6.72 -23.62
C THR A 60 15.25 -7.27 -23.84
N PRO A 61 15.57 -7.79 -25.04
CA PRO A 61 16.89 -8.35 -25.33
C PRO A 61 17.99 -7.31 -25.17
N GLY A 62 19.12 -7.69 -24.59
CA GLY A 62 20.30 -6.83 -24.43
C GLY A 62 20.28 -5.93 -23.19
N VAL A 63 19.12 -5.70 -22.56
CA VAL A 63 19.03 -4.84 -21.36
C VAL A 63 19.67 -5.52 -20.15
N ARG A 64 19.46 -6.82 -19.99
CA ARG A 64 20.02 -7.59 -18.87
C ARG A 64 21.53 -7.69 -18.99
N GLU A 65 22.01 -8.06 -20.16
CA GLU A 65 23.43 -8.18 -20.49
C GLU A 65 24.14 -6.84 -20.31
N PHE A 66 23.49 -5.73 -20.70
CA PHE A 66 24.01 -4.39 -20.48
C PHE A 66 24.17 -4.08 -18.98
N VAL A 67 23.15 -4.31 -18.15
CA VAL A 67 23.25 -4.04 -16.70
C VAL A 67 24.28 -4.95 -16.03
N GLN A 68 24.36 -6.22 -16.43
CA GLN A 68 25.35 -7.18 -15.94
C GLN A 68 26.77 -6.84 -16.39
N GLN A 69 26.96 -6.26 -17.58
CA GLN A 69 28.28 -5.81 -18.03
C GLN A 69 28.73 -4.53 -17.31
N TYR A 70 27.80 -3.62 -17.03
CA TYR A 70 28.08 -2.32 -16.42
C TYR A 70 27.71 -2.27 -14.93
N HIS A 71 28.48 -3.00 -14.10
CA HIS A 71 28.26 -3.10 -12.65
C HIS A 71 28.13 -1.74 -11.94
N PHE A 72 28.77 -0.69 -12.46
CA PHE A 72 28.68 0.67 -11.90
C PHE A 72 27.24 1.18 -11.84
N LEU A 73 26.36 0.75 -12.77
CA LEU A 73 24.94 1.13 -12.77
C LEU A 73 24.23 0.61 -11.52
N VAL A 74 24.53 -0.62 -11.10
CA VAL A 74 23.97 -1.21 -9.87
C VAL A 74 24.45 -0.44 -8.66
N TYR A 75 25.75 -0.13 -8.57
CA TYR A 75 26.29 0.66 -7.46
C TYR A 75 25.71 2.08 -7.41
N LEU A 76 25.38 2.67 -8.56
CA LEU A 76 24.73 3.98 -8.64
C LEU A 76 23.26 3.92 -8.24
N CYS A 77 22.52 2.91 -8.71
CA CYS A 77 21.07 2.80 -8.54
C CYS A 77 20.67 2.29 -7.15
N THR A 78 21.43 1.34 -6.58
CA THR A 78 21.13 0.73 -5.26
C THR A 78 20.91 1.74 -4.14
N PRO A 79 21.75 2.78 -3.94
CA PRO A 79 21.57 3.76 -2.87
C PRO A 79 20.54 4.86 -3.16
N LEU A 80 20.01 4.98 -4.38
CA LEU A 80 19.05 6.04 -4.75
C LEU A 80 17.81 6.10 -3.84
N PRO A 81 17.20 4.99 -3.41
CA PRO A 81 16.05 5.02 -2.52
C PRO A 81 16.38 5.64 -1.15
N LEU A 82 17.59 5.39 -0.63
CA LEU A 82 18.07 5.98 0.61
C LEU A 82 18.29 7.50 0.45
N ILE A 83 18.98 7.91 -0.62
CA ILE A 83 19.26 9.32 -0.91
C ILE A 83 17.95 10.11 -1.09
N SER A 84 17.02 9.56 -1.87
CA SER A 84 15.72 10.20 -2.12
C SER A 84 14.83 10.24 -0.87
N LYS A 85 14.93 9.26 0.04
CA LYS A 85 14.27 9.30 1.35
C LYS A 85 14.80 10.43 2.24
N ILE A 86 16.11 10.64 2.27
CA ILE A 86 16.74 11.77 2.96
C ILE A 86 16.26 13.10 2.35
N LEU A 87 16.17 13.18 1.03
CA LEU A 87 15.68 14.37 0.32
C LEU A 87 14.22 14.70 0.67
N ILE A 88 13.32 13.70 0.68
CA ILE A 88 11.93 13.88 1.13
C ILE A 88 11.91 14.43 2.56
N SER A 89 12.64 13.79 3.48
CA SER A 89 12.65 14.22 4.89
C SER A 89 13.20 15.63 5.06
N GLY A 90 14.22 16.01 4.29
CA GLY A 90 14.76 17.37 4.29
C GLY A 90 13.74 18.40 3.81
N ILE A 91 13.02 18.11 2.73
CA ILE A 91 12.00 19.01 2.16
C ILE A 91 10.79 19.16 3.08
N GLU A 92 10.35 18.07 3.71
CA GLU A 92 9.31 18.12 4.75
C GLU A 92 9.69 19.06 5.90
N ARG A 93 10.94 19.00 6.38
CA ARG A 93 11.43 19.86 7.48
C ARG A 93 11.60 21.33 7.06
N LEU A 94 12.07 21.57 5.84
CA LEU A 94 12.35 22.92 5.33
C LEU A 94 11.08 23.66 4.87
N SER A 95 10.04 22.93 4.47
CA SER A 95 8.80 23.48 3.93
C SER A 95 7.68 23.30 4.95
N HIS A 96 7.73 23.97 6.11
CA HIS A 96 6.58 24.03 7.01
C HIS A 96 5.82 25.35 6.83
N PRO A 97 4.55 25.35 6.33
CA PRO A 97 3.74 24.19 5.92
C PRO A 97 4.12 23.63 4.53
N PRO A 98 3.89 22.32 4.28
CA PRO A 98 4.36 21.64 3.07
C PRO A 98 3.72 22.21 1.82
N LYS A 99 4.55 22.73 0.92
CA LYS A 99 4.13 23.14 -0.42
C LYS A 99 3.80 21.86 -1.22
N LEU A 100 2.51 21.53 -1.31
CA LEU A 100 2.00 20.34 -2.01
C LEU A 100 2.65 20.08 -3.39
N PRO A 101 2.87 21.07 -4.28
CA PRO A 101 3.50 20.82 -5.58
C PRO A 101 4.93 20.29 -5.49
N LEU A 102 5.72 20.83 -4.56
CA LEU A 102 7.10 20.39 -4.34
C LEU A 102 7.13 18.97 -3.76
N LEU A 103 6.22 18.66 -2.83
CA LEU A 103 6.09 17.33 -2.26
C LEU A 103 5.78 16.27 -3.34
N TYR A 104 4.89 16.57 -4.28
CA TYR A 104 4.59 15.67 -5.40
C TYR A 104 5.81 15.42 -6.29
N LEU A 105 6.55 16.47 -6.65
CA LEU A 105 7.72 16.33 -7.51
C LEU A 105 8.79 15.43 -6.87
N VAL A 106 9.08 15.66 -5.59
CA VAL A 106 10.06 14.88 -4.84
C VAL A 106 9.58 13.45 -4.63
N PHE A 107 8.27 13.27 -4.43
CA PHE A 107 7.66 11.96 -4.34
C PHE A 107 7.80 11.16 -5.65
N ILE A 108 7.55 11.78 -6.82
CA ILE A 108 7.77 11.14 -8.12
C ILE A 108 9.25 10.75 -8.30
N LEU A 109 10.19 11.63 -7.93
CA LEU A 109 11.62 11.30 -7.97
C LEU A 109 11.97 10.13 -7.05
N HIS A 110 11.36 10.04 -5.88
CA HIS A 110 11.54 8.91 -4.98
C HIS A 110 10.97 7.61 -5.54
N LEU A 111 9.79 7.66 -6.16
CA LEU A 111 9.24 6.50 -6.86
C LEU A 111 10.15 6.06 -8.02
N LEU A 112 10.76 7.00 -8.75
CA LEU A 112 11.72 6.67 -9.80
C LEU A 112 12.99 6.04 -9.22
N ALA A 113 13.52 6.57 -8.11
CA ALA A 113 14.68 6.02 -7.42
C ALA A 113 14.47 4.58 -6.94
N ILE A 114 13.30 4.30 -6.35
CA ILE A 114 12.87 2.95 -5.95
C ILE A 114 12.82 2.04 -7.17
N PHE A 115 12.17 2.48 -8.25
CA PHE A 115 12.04 1.69 -9.47
C PHE A 115 13.40 1.35 -10.08
N LEU A 116 14.30 2.33 -10.22
CA LEU A 116 15.64 2.12 -10.79
C LEU A 116 16.48 1.18 -9.93
N SER A 117 16.44 1.34 -8.61
CA SER A 117 17.16 0.46 -7.68
C SER A 117 16.70 -0.98 -7.81
N PHE A 118 15.40 -1.24 -7.65
CA PHE A 118 14.85 -2.60 -7.76
C PHE A 118 15.06 -3.21 -9.13
N THR A 119 14.86 -2.44 -10.21
CA THR A 119 15.06 -2.93 -11.58
C THR A 119 16.51 -3.30 -11.81
N SER A 120 17.46 -2.45 -11.39
CA SER A 120 18.90 -2.72 -11.56
C SER A 120 19.33 -4.00 -10.83
N LEU A 121 18.84 -4.22 -9.60
CA LEU A 121 19.12 -5.43 -8.84
C LEU A 121 18.46 -6.67 -9.47
N SER A 122 17.21 -6.55 -9.93
CA SER A 122 16.48 -7.65 -10.57
C SER A 122 17.16 -8.11 -11.85
N LEU A 123 17.62 -7.18 -12.69
CA LEU A 123 18.36 -7.47 -13.92
C LEU A 123 19.76 -8.01 -13.63
N PHE A 124 20.46 -7.44 -12.65
CA PHE A 124 21.81 -7.88 -12.31
C PHE A 124 21.83 -9.32 -11.79
N PHE A 125 20.96 -9.66 -10.85
CA PHE A 125 20.85 -11.00 -10.28
C PHE A 125 20.05 -11.98 -11.15
N ASP A 126 19.56 -11.54 -12.30
CA ASP A 126 18.75 -12.33 -13.19
C ASP A 126 17.53 -12.98 -12.49
N THR A 127 16.75 -12.16 -11.79
CA THR A 127 15.59 -12.63 -11.03
C THR A 127 14.31 -12.01 -11.54
N GLU A 128 13.25 -12.80 -11.51
CA GLU A 128 11.88 -12.37 -11.80
C GLU A 128 11.12 -11.93 -10.55
N ILE A 129 11.78 -12.02 -9.38
CA ILE A 129 11.17 -11.83 -8.07
C ILE A 129 10.54 -10.44 -7.96
N ALA A 130 11.20 -9.39 -8.47
CA ALA A 130 10.74 -8.01 -8.30
C ALA A 130 9.39 -7.75 -8.99
N TYR A 131 9.25 -8.09 -10.28
CA TYR A 131 8.03 -7.81 -11.02
C TYR A 131 6.88 -8.72 -10.62
N PHE A 132 7.14 -10.00 -10.29
CA PHE A 132 6.11 -10.88 -9.73
C PHE A 132 5.65 -10.43 -8.35
N SER A 133 6.57 -10.01 -7.48
CA SER A 133 6.19 -9.49 -6.16
C SER A 133 5.33 -8.24 -6.28
N CYS A 134 5.69 -7.31 -7.19
CA CYS A 134 4.90 -6.10 -7.46
C CYS A 134 3.50 -6.46 -8.00
N PHE A 135 3.39 -7.44 -8.89
CA PHE A 135 2.11 -7.87 -9.44
C PHE A 135 1.21 -8.53 -8.38
N ILE A 136 1.77 -9.39 -7.52
CA ILE A 136 1.02 -10.00 -6.41
C ILE A 136 0.57 -8.93 -5.41
N ILE A 137 1.43 -7.94 -5.09
CA ILE A 137 1.05 -6.81 -4.23
C ILE A 137 -0.11 -6.03 -4.86
N PHE A 138 -0.06 -5.75 -6.16
CA PHE A 138 -1.18 -5.13 -6.89
C PHE A 138 -2.48 -5.94 -6.73
N MET A 139 -2.44 -7.26 -6.97
CA MET A 139 -3.61 -8.13 -6.82
C MET A 139 -4.14 -8.18 -5.38
N ASN A 140 -3.25 -8.16 -4.39
CA ASN A 140 -3.66 -8.10 -2.98
C ASN A 140 -4.35 -6.77 -2.66
N LEU A 141 -3.79 -5.64 -3.12
CA LEU A 141 -4.32 -4.31 -2.85
C LEU A 141 -5.65 -4.07 -3.57
N ILE A 142 -5.82 -4.53 -4.81
CA ILE A 142 -7.11 -4.41 -5.52
C ILE A 142 -8.20 -5.22 -4.82
N LEU A 143 -7.87 -6.42 -4.32
CA LEU A 143 -8.79 -7.21 -3.50
C LEU A 143 -9.15 -6.47 -2.21
N LEU A 144 -8.19 -5.81 -1.55
CA LEU A 144 -8.48 -4.97 -0.39
C LEU A 144 -9.40 -3.78 -0.72
N VAL A 145 -9.31 -3.19 -1.93
CA VAL A 145 -10.29 -2.19 -2.39
C VAL A 145 -11.70 -2.79 -2.45
N PHE A 146 -11.85 -4.02 -2.95
CA PHE A 146 -13.15 -4.70 -2.99
C PHE A 146 -13.64 -5.11 -1.59
N TYR A 147 -12.78 -5.59 -0.71
CA TYR A 147 -13.17 -5.92 0.65
C TYR A 147 -13.57 -4.67 1.47
N THR A 148 -12.88 -3.55 1.28
CA THR A 148 -13.25 -2.27 1.90
C THR A 148 -14.50 -1.63 1.31
N LEU A 149 -15.03 -2.11 0.17
CA LEU A 149 -16.39 -1.79 -0.28
C LEU A 149 -17.45 -2.47 0.57
N GLN A 150 -17.17 -3.67 1.08
CA GLN A 150 -18.15 -4.54 1.74
C GLN A 150 -18.14 -4.41 3.26
N ASN A 151 -16.96 -4.24 3.89
CA ASN A 151 -16.86 -4.27 5.35
C ASN A 151 -15.66 -3.45 5.87
N SER A 152 -15.94 -2.45 6.72
CA SER A 152 -14.90 -1.62 7.37
C SER A 152 -14.16 -2.32 8.50
N SER A 153 -14.73 -3.39 9.08
CA SER A 153 -14.12 -4.15 10.20
C SER A 153 -12.84 -4.92 9.80
N VAL A 154 -12.57 -5.01 8.50
CA VAL A 154 -11.34 -5.59 7.91
C VAL A 154 -10.11 -4.73 8.22
N LEU A 155 -10.27 -3.47 8.64
CA LEU A 155 -9.16 -2.59 9.05
C LEU A 155 -8.55 -2.96 10.42
N SER A 156 -9.04 -4.02 11.08
CA SER A 156 -8.37 -4.54 12.28
C SER A 156 -7.15 -5.40 11.89
N ALA A 157 -5.99 -5.04 12.44
CA ALA A 157 -4.69 -5.68 12.13
C ALA A 157 -4.69 -7.23 12.11
N PRO A 158 -5.32 -7.97 13.07
CA PRO A 158 -5.26 -9.43 13.06
C PRO A 158 -6.12 -10.08 11.96
N ARG A 159 -7.34 -9.55 11.72
CA ARG A 159 -8.23 -10.07 10.67
C ARG A 159 -7.65 -9.81 9.28
N MET A 160 -7.03 -8.65 9.15
CA MET A 160 -6.34 -8.21 7.96
C MET A 160 -5.11 -9.06 7.64
N PHE A 161 -4.30 -9.41 8.64
CA PHE A 161 -3.13 -10.27 8.46
C PHE A 161 -3.54 -11.67 7.98
N LEU A 162 -4.55 -12.27 8.60
CA LEU A 162 -5.10 -13.56 8.16
C LEU A 162 -5.65 -13.49 6.73
N LEU A 163 -6.41 -12.43 6.41
CA LEU A 163 -6.92 -12.22 5.06
C LEU A 163 -5.79 -12.09 4.04
N LEU A 164 -4.71 -11.37 4.38
CA LEU A 164 -3.54 -11.19 3.52
C LEU A 164 -2.77 -12.48 3.30
N ILE A 165 -2.62 -13.34 4.31
CA ILE A 165 -2.02 -14.67 4.14
C ILE A 165 -2.82 -15.47 3.11
N VAL A 166 -4.14 -15.53 3.27
CA VAL A 166 -5.02 -16.30 2.37
C VAL A 166 -4.94 -15.73 0.96
N ILE A 167 -5.13 -14.42 0.79
CA ILE A 167 -5.14 -13.79 -0.53
C ILE A 167 -3.78 -13.92 -1.23
N THR A 168 -2.67 -13.67 -0.53
CA THR A 168 -1.33 -13.77 -1.11
C THR A 168 -1.02 -15.21 -1.53
N SER A 169 -1.39 -16.19 -0.71
CA SER A 169 -1.17 -17.60 -1.04
C SER A 169 -1.98 -18.02 -2.28
N VAL A 170 -3.26 -17.66 -2.35
CA VAL A 170 -4.11 -17.93 -3.53
C VAL A 170 -3.55 -17.28 -4.79
N ASN A 171 -3.18 -15.99 -4.72
CA ASN A 171 -2.60 -15.29 -5.87
C ASN A 171 -1.28 -15.92 -6.33
N SER A 172 -0.43 -16.36 -5.40
CA SER A 172 0.86 -16.98 -5.72
C SER A 172 0.75 -18.38 -6.35
N VAL A 173 -0.37 -19.09 -6.13
CA VAL A 173 -0.64 -20.40 -6.74
C VAL A 173 -1.33 -20.25 -8.09
N LEU A 174 -2.30 -19.33 -8.18
CA LEU A 174 -3.07 -19.10 -9.41
C LEU A 174 -2.21 -18.45 -10.51
N LEU A 175 -1.33 -17.52 -10.15
CA LEU A 175 -0.53 -16.77 -11.11
C LEU A 175 0.37 -17.66 -12.00
N PRO A 176 1.22 -18.55 -11.46
CA PRO A 176 2.05 -19.43 -12.29
C PRO A 176 1.22 -20.45 -13.07
N THR A 177 0.07 -20.87 -12.53
CA THR A 177 -0.88 -21.74 -13.25
C THR A 177 -1.45 -21.03 -14.49
N PHE A 178 -1.81 -19.75 -14.36
CA PHE A 178 -2.34 -18.94 -15.46
C PHE A 178 -1.26 -18.60 -16.51
N LEU A 179 -0.06 -18.24 -16.04
CA LEU A 179 1.06 -17.86 -16.91
C LEU A 179 1.85 -19.06 -17.45
N SER A 180 1.51 -20.29 -17.04
CA SER A 180 2.20 -21.52 -17.42
C SER A 180 3.72 -21.46 -17.18
N ILE A 181 4.14 -20.84 -16.07
CA ILE A 181 5.55 -20.64 -15.75
C ILE A 181 6.07 -21.86 -14.99
N PHE A 182 6.98 -22.61 -15.62
CA PHE A 182 7.53 -23.85 -15.08
C PHE A 182 8.48 -23.65 -13.88
N VAL A 183 9.11 -22.48 -13.75
CA VAL A 183 10.05 -22.17 -12.67
C VAL A 183 9.67 -20.83 -12.04
N PHE A 184 8.78 -20.87 -11.06
CA PHE A 184 8.32 -19.68 -10.34
C PHE A 184 8.95 -19.60 -8.95
N PRO A 185 9.57 -18.47 -8.54
CA PRO A 185 10.19 -18.34 -7.23
C PRO A 185 9.15 -18.09 -6.12
N TYR A 186 8.35 -19.12 -5.81
CA TYR A 186 7.19 -19.05 -4.92
C TYR A 186 7.48 -18.40 -3.56
N ILE A 187 8.44 -18.96 -2.81
CA ILE A 187 8.71 -18.55 -1.43
C ILE A 187 9.10 -17.07 -1.32
N PRO A 188 10.13 -16.57 -2.04
CA PRO A 188 10.53 -15.17 -1.91
C PRO A 188 9.43 -14.21 -2.38
N VAL A 189 8.68 -14.55 -3.45
CA VAL A 189 7.56 -13.71 -3.92
C VAL A 189 6.46 -13.63 -2.87
N ILE A 190 6.05 -14.76 -2.28
CA ILE A 190 5.03 -14.78 -1.22
C ILE A 190 5.46 -13.94 -0.02
N VAL A 191 6.70 -14.15 0.47
CA VAL A 191 7.21 -13.48 1.67
C VAL A 191 7.30 -11.97 1.45
N ILE A 192 7.90 -11.53 0.34
CA ILE A 192 8.05 -10.11 0.03
C ILE A 192 6.66 -9.46 -0.16
N SER A 193 5.78 -10.07 -0.95
CA SER A 193 4.45 -9.53 -1.19
C SER A 193 3.62 -9.44 0.09
N LEU A 194 3.71 -10.43 0.98
CA LEU A 194 3.00 -10.43 2.26
C LEU A 194 3.52 -9.32 3.19
N LEU A 195 4.83 -9.22 3.35
CA LEU A 195 5.46 -8.20 4.20
C LEU A 195 5.11 -6.78 3.73
N VAL A 196 5.25 -6.51 2.42
CA VAL A 196 4.98 -5.20 1.84
C VAL A 196 3.50 -4.86 1.92
N THR A 197 2.61 -5.81 1.57
CA THR A 197 1.16 -5.55 1.64
C THR A 197 0.69 -5.33 3.08
N PHE A 198 1.22 -6.10 4.03
CA PHE A 198 0.92 -5.91 5.45
C PHE A 198 1.41 -4.55 5.94
N TYR A 199 2.64 -4.16 5.59
CA TYR A 199 3.20 -2.85 5.92
C TYR A 199 2.34 -1.70 5.38
N ILE A 200 1.93 -1.75 4.10
CA ILE A 200 1.08 -0.73 3.47
C ILE A 200 -0.21 -0.59 4.25
N ASN A 201 -0.83 -1.72 4.57
CA ASN A 201 -2.14 -1.72 5.20
C ASN A 201 -2.08 -1.30 6.69
N PHE A 202 -1.03 -1.72 7.42
CA PHE A 202 -0.77 -1.24 8.78
C PHE A 202 -0.64 0.29 8.83
N ASN A 203 0.12 0.87 7.89
CA ASN A 203 0.28 2.31 7.80
C ASN A 203 -1.03 3.02 7.44
N ILE A 204 -1.81 2.48 6.51
CA ILE A 204 -3.13 3.03 6.17
C ILE A 204 -4.04 3.04 7.40
N CYS A 205 -4.10 1.94 8.16
CA CYS A 205 -4.90 1.88 9.39
C CYS A 205 -4.46 2.94 10.41
N HIS A 206 -3.16 3.11 10.60
CA HIS A 206 -2.61 4.15 11.48
C HIS A 206 -2.99 5.57 11.02
N PHE A 207 -2.84 5.88 9.74
CA PHE A 207 -3.18 7.20 9.21
C PHE A 207 -4.68 7.48 9.17
N THR A 208 -5.50 6.44 8.99
CA THR A 208 -6.95 6.61 8.98
C THR A 208 -7.48 7.07 10.34
N ASN A 209 -6.77 6.75 11.42
CA ASN A 209 -7.07 7.24 12.78
C ASN A 209 -6.54 8.65 13.07
N SER A 210 -5.64 9.18 12.22
CA SER A 210 -4.85 10.39 12.49
C SER A 210 -5.06 11.52 11.48
N LEU A 211 -5.54 11.22 10.27
CA LEU A 211 -5.63 12.14 9.13
C LEU A 211 -7.08 12.35 8.67
N SER A 212 -7.38 13.54 8.15
CA SER A 212 -8.70 13.82 7.58
C SER A 212 -8.87 13.12 6.23
N SER A 213 -10.13 12.96 5.77
CA SER A 213 -10.43 12.35 4.46
C SER A 213 -9.82 13.10 3.26
N ARG A 214 -9.34 14.34 3.44
CA ARG A 214 -8.70 15.14 2.39
C ARG A 214 -7.18 14.91 2.30
N ASP A 215 -6.58 14.32 3.33
CA ASP A 215 -5.12 14.17 3.45
C ASP A 215 -4.60 12.82 2.90
N TRP A 216 -5.45 12.12 2.14
CA TRP A 216 -5.11 10.85 1.50
C TRP A 216 -3.86 10.91 0.58
N PRO A 217 -3.53 12.02 -0.13
CA PRO A 217 -2.31 12.06 -0.93
C PRO A 217 -1.06 12.06 -0.07
N ILE A 218 -1.09 12.74 1.09
CA ILE A 218 0.03 12.80 2.04
C ILE A 218 0.30 11.41 2.61
N ALA A 219 -0.76 10.65 2.92
CA ALA A 219 -0.62 9.28 3.38
C ALA A 219 -0.01 8.35 2.33
N ALA A 220 -0.37 8.52 1.05
CA ALA A 220 0.26 7.80 -0.05
C ALA A 220 1.77 8.09 -0.10
N VAL A 221 2.17 9.36 0.01
CA VAL A 221 3.59 9.76 0.08
C VAL A 221 4.29 9.10 1.27
N TRP A 222 3.65 9.10 2.44
CA TRP A 222 4.21 8.55 3.68
C TRP A 222 4.41 7.04 3.66
N ILE A 223 3.51 6.30 3.02
CA ILE A 223 3.65 4.84 2.89
C ILE A 223 4.97 4.49 2.20
N PHE A 224 5.28 5.16 1.09
CA PHE A 224 6.50 4.90 0.31
C PHE A 224 7.74 5.54 0.93
N SER A 225 7.65 6.74 1.50
CA SER A 225 8.81 7.40 2.13
C SER A 225 9.31 6.65 3.37
N ARG A 226 8.43 5.91 4.05
CA ARG A 226 8.75 5.15 5.27
C ARG A 226 8.97 3.66 5.05
N LEU A 227 8.77 3.15 3.83
CA LEU A 227 9.00 1.74 3.52
C LEU A 227 10.44 1.38 3.94
N PRO A 228 10.65 0.30 4.73
CA PRO A 228 11.99 -0.20 4.96
C PRO A 228 12.50 -0.73 3.62
N LEU A 229 13.47 -0.02 3.06
CA LEU A 229 14.17 -0.31 1.80
C LEU A 229 15.41 -1.13 2.10
#